data_AF-A0A8S3F4T7-F1
#
_entry.id   AF-A0A8S3F4T7-F1
#
_cell.length_a   1.000
_cell.length_b   1.000
_cell.length_c   1.000
_cell.angle_alpha   90.00
_cell.angle_beta   90.00
_cell.angle_gamma   90.00
#
_symmetry.space_group_name_H-M   'P 1'
#
loop_
_entity.id
_entity.type
_entity.pdbx_description
1 polymer ?
#
loop_
_entity_poly.entity_id
_entity_poly.type
_entity_poly.pdbx_seq_one_letter_code
_entity_poly.pdbx_strand_id
1 'polypeptide(L)'
;MIHNVKIDRMEIDETLNEINDWITEHRFKLDELTNNLSLRDENRKRLYQLKCFSNDINVKQTLLNTLKEKILDNDRFDLIQQVLQEFQEELRVKTNELEEFVRTQILIEDSKQSIMEKLKFFMDRLSLCTKTDCDLDTLQSRLSKIEEYKIELEDLEKDFNQSYEQYQSIIEYNLNSTVKLNYQQN
;
A
#
# COMPACT_ATOMS: atom_id res chain seq x y z
N MET A 1 5.53 -44.75 37.40
CA MET A 1 6.68 -43.91 37.02
C MET A 1 6.30 -43.14 35.77
N ILE A 2 5.83 -41.91 35.94
CA ILE A 2 5.59 -41.01 34.81
C ILE A 2 6.97 -40.52 34.39
N HIS A 3 7.46 -40.98 33.23
CA HIS A 3 8.60 -40.36 32.58
C HIS A 3 8.15 -38.96 32.15
N ASN A 4 8.31 -37.99 33.04
CA ASN A 4 8.32 -36.59 32.66
C ASN A 4 9.52 -36.43 31.75
N VAL A 5 9.24 -36.39 30.44
CA VAL A 5 10.17 -35.85 29.45
C VAL A 5 10.48 -34.44 29.94
N LYS A 6 11.64 -34.26 30.59
CA LYS A 6 12.24 -32.95 30.75
C LYS A 6 12.52 -32.50 29.32
N ILE A 7 11.58 -31.76 28.74
CA ILE A 7 11.91 -30.90 27.61
C ILE A 7 13.05 -30.04 28.11
N ASP A 8 14.16 -30.06 27.37
CA ASP A 8 15.37 -29.43 27.83
C ASP A 8 15.10 -27.93 27.93
N ARG A 9 15.21 -27.35 29.13
CA ARG A 9 14.96 -25.91 29.31
C ARG A 9 15.83 -25.07 28.38
N MET A 10 17.00 -25.62 28.02
CA MET A 10 17.91 -25.07 27.03
C MET A 10 17.26 -24.95 25.63
N GLU A 11 16.59 -25.99 25.12
CA GLU A 11 15.91 -25.95 23.81
C GLU A 11 14.77 -24.92 23.77
N ILE A 12 14.05 -24.79 24.90
CA ILE A 12 13.01 -23.76 25.06
C ILE A 12 13.63 -22.36 24.99
N ASP A 13 14.70 -22.14 25.76
CA ASP A 13 15.37 -20.85 25.84
C ASP A 13 16.03 -20.44 24.52
N GLU A 14 16.54 -21.41 23.75
CA GLU A 14 17.04 -21.23 22.39
C GLU A 14 15.92 -20.84 21.43
N THR A 15 14.81 -21.57 21.42
CA THR A 15 13.66 -21.26 20.56
C THR A 15 13.11 -19.86 20.85
N LEU A 16 13.04 -19.49 22.13
CA LEU A 16 12.62 -18.16 22.56
C LEU A 16 13.59 -17.06 22.08
N ASN A 17 14.90 -17.30 22.10
CA ASN A 17 15.89 -16.37 21.52
C ASN A 17 15.70 -16.23 20.01
N GLU A 18 15.55 -17.34 19.28
CA GLU A 18 15.37 -17.32 17.84
C GLU A 18 14.13 -16.52 17.43
N ILE A 19 13.03 -16.65 18.17
CA ILE A 19 11.80 -15.87 17.93
C ILE A 19 12.08 -14.39 18.18
N ASN A 20 12.75 -14.03 19.27
CA ASN A 20 13.04 -12.64 19.61
C ASN A 20 14.00 -11.97 18.60
N ASP A 21 15.05 -12.67 18.19
CA ASP A 21 16.00 -12.20 17.18
C ASP A 21 15.30 -12.02 15.83
N TRP A 22 14.43 -12.97 15.47
CA TRP A 22 13.59 -12.87 14.28
C TRP A 22 12.68 -11.64 14.33
N ILE A 23 12.00 -11.37 15.46
CA ILE A 23 11.16 -10.16 15.61
C ILE A 23 12.00 -8.90 15.42
N THR A 24 13.18 -8.83 16.04
CA THR A 24 14.07 -7.67 15.97
C THR A 24 14.52 -7.40 14.52
N GLU A 25 14.95 -8.44 13.81
CA GLU A 25 15.34 -8.35 12.40
C GLU A 25 14.17 -7.90 11.51
N HIS A 26 12.97 -8.44 11.74
CA HIS A 26 11.81 -8.19 10.88
C HIS A 26 11.14 -6.85 11.18
N ARG A 27 11.27 -6.31 12.40
CA ARG A 27 10.92 -4.92 12.71
C ARG A 27 11.76 -3.93 11.89
N PHE A 28 13.07 -4.15 11.82
CA PHE A 28 13.94 -3.32 10.98
C PHE A 28 13.53 -3.37 9.50
N LYS A 29 13.24 -4.57 8.98
CA LYS A 29 12.75 -4.73 7.60
C LYS A 29 11.38 -4.09 7.38
N LEU A 30 10.48 -4.15 8.35
CA LEU A 30 9.16 -3.50 8.28
C LEU A 30 9.32 -2.00 8.05
N ASP A 31 10.21 -1.36 8.81
CA ASP A 31 10.50 0.07 8.65
C ASP A 31 11.10 0.37 7.27
N GLU A 32 12.05 -0.44 6.80
CA GLU A 32 12.67 -0.26 5.48
C GLU A 32 11.65 -0.33 4.32
N LEU A 33 10.73 -1.30 4.41
CA LEU A 33 9.69 -1.53 3.41
C LEU A 33 8.60 -0.45 3.41
N THR A 34 8.37 0.21 4.53
CA THR A 34 7.24 1.15 4.69
C THR A 34 7.66 2.60 4.58
N ASN A 35 8.92 2.94 4.89
CA ASN A 35 9.40 4.32 4.91
C ASN A 35 9.79 4.88 3.52
N ASN A 36 10.02 4.01 2.53
CA ASN A 36 10.60 4.39 1.25
C ASN A 36 9.61 4.37 0.08
N LEU A 37 8.36 4.82 0.27
CA LEU A 37 7.30 4.79 -0.74
C LEU A 37 7.77 5.27 -2.12
N SER A 38 7.46 4.49 -3.17
CA SER A 38 8.02 4.68 -4.52
C SER A 38 6.94 4.52 -5.61
N LEU A 39 7.33 4.09 -6.81
CA LEU A 39 6.45 3.76 -7.94
C LEU A 39 5.56 2.56 -7.61
N ARG A 40 4.39 2.50 -8.27
CA ARG A 40 3.34 1.49 -8.04
C ARG A 40 3.87 0.06 -7.98
N ASP A 41 4.65 -0.35 -8.98
CA ASP A 41 5.11 -1.74 -9.09
C ASP A 41 6.08 -2.12 -7.97
N GLU A 42 6.87 -1.16 -7.49
CA GLU A 42 7.79 -1.37 -6.37
C GLU A 42 7.01 -1.50 -5.05
N ASN A 43 6.02 -0.63 -4.82
CA ASN A 43 5.18 -0.73 -3.62
C ASN A 43 4.32 -1.99 -3.62
N ARG A 44 3.88 -2.49 -4.79
CA ARG A 44 3.22 -3.79 -4.90
C ARG A 44 4.12 -4.94 -4.46
N LYS A 45 5.40 -4.94 -4.84
CA LYS A 45 6.37 -5.94 -4.38
C LYS A 45 6.58 -5.86 -2.87
N ARG A 46 6.71 -4.65 -2.33
CA ARG A 46 6.85 -4.44 -0.88
C ARG A 46 5.63 -4.91 -0.10
N LEU A 47 4.42 -4.61 -0.60
CA LEU A 47 3.17 -5.10 0.00
C LEU A 47 3.11 -6.64 -0.02
N TYR A 48 3.56 -7.27 -1.11
CA TYR A 48 3.67 -8.73 -1.15
C TYR A 48 4.65 -9.26 -0.09
N GLN A 49 5.81 -8.62 0.09
CA GLN A 49 6.77 -8.99 1.13
C GLN A 49 6.18 -8.86 2.54
N LEU A 50 5.43 -7.78 2.84
CA LEU A 50 4.74 -7.62 4.12
C LEU A 50 3.68 -8.72 4.36
N LYS A 51 2.93 -9.10 3.31
CA LYS A 51 1.98 -10.23 3.39
C LYS A 51 2.69 -11.56 3.65
N CYS A 52 3.88 -11.78 3.10
CA CYS A 52 4.73 -12.92 3.45
C CYS A 52 5.14 -12.89 4.93
N PHE A 53 5.56 -11.74 5.46
CA PHE A 53 5.90 -11.60 6.89
C PHE A 53 4.72 -11.95 7.79
N SER A 54 3.49 -11.58 7.41
CA SER A 54 2.30 -11.94 8.19
C SER A 54 2.12 -13.45 8.30
N ASN A 55 2.46 -14.21 7.25
CA ASN A 55 2.44 -15.67 7.29
C ASN A 55 3.54 -16.21 8.23
N ASP A 56 4.75 -15.67 8.14
CA ASP A 56 5.86 -16.09 8.99
C ASP A 56 5.60 -15.82 10.48
N ILE A 57 4.96 -14.70 10.80
CA ILE A 57 4.49 -14.40 12.16
C ILE A 57 3.51 -15.47 12.65
N ASN A 58 2.57 -15.92 11.82
CA ASN A 58 1.62 -16.96 12.22
C ASN A 58 2.33 -18.28 12.56
N VAL A 59 3.42 -18.60 11.86
CA VAL A 59 4.29 -19.73 12.20
C VAL A 59 4.93 -19.53 13.57
N LYS A 60 5.49 -18.35 13.85
CA LYS A 60 6.09 -18.02 15.16
C LYS A 60 5.08 -18.08 16.30
N GLN A 61 3.86 -17.59 16.08
CA GLN A 61 2.76 -17.68 17.05
C GLN A 61 2.35 -19.13 17.31
N THR A 62 2.34 -19.98 16.28
CA THR A 62 2.05 -21.42 16.43
C THR A 62 3.13 -22.13 17.27
N LEU A 63 4.40 -21.76 17.07
CA LEU A 63 5.51 -22.26 17.88
C LEU A 63 5.35 -21.84 19.35
N LEU A 64 5.04 -20.56 19.63
CA LEU A 64 4.78 -20.10 21.00
C LEU A 64 3.60 -20.83 21.63
N ASN A 65 2.50 -21.03 20.91
CA ASN A 65 1.36 -21.79 21.42
C ASN A 65 1.75 -23.22 21.81
N THR A 66 2.60 -23.88 21.01
CA THR A 66 3.12 -25.22 21.28
C THR A 66 4.03 -25.24 22.51
N LEU A 67 4.85 -24.20 22.70
CA LEU A 67 5.73 -24.07 23.87
C LEU A 67 4.92 -23.78 25.15
N LYS A 68 3.84 -23.00 25.05
CA LYS A 68 2.95 -22.69 26.18
C LYS A 68 2.36 -23.93 26.84
N GLU A 69 2.00 -24.94 26.06
CA GLU A 69 1.48 -26.22 26.57
C GLU A 69 2.52 -27.00 27.39
N LYS A 70 3.80 -26.69 27.21
CA LYS A 70 4.95 -27.41 27.77
C LYS A 70 5.60 -26.68 28.95
N ILE A 71 5.29 -25.40 29.14
CA ILE A 71 5.95 -24.52 30.09
C ILE A 71 4.87 -23.86 30.97
N LEU A 72 4.90 -24.15 32.27
CA LEU A 72 4.09 -23.44 33.27
C LEU A 72 4.95 -22.32 33.87
N ASP A 73 4.38 -21.11 33.95
CA ASP A 73 4.94 -19.91 34.60
C ASP A 73 6.39 -19.58 34.18
N ASN A 74 6.53 -18.94 33.03
CA ASN A 74 7.82 -18.47 32.52
C ASN A 74 7.73 -17.01 32.03
N ASP A 75 8.28 -16.09 32.82
CA ASP A 75 8.25 -14.64 32.56
C ASP A 75 8.82 -14.27 31.18
N ARG A 76 9.81 -15.02 30.70
CA ARG A 76 10.45 -14.78 29.40
C ARG A 76 9.56 -15.21 28.24
N PHE A 77 8.81 -16.30 28.42
CA PHE A 77 7.78 -16.71 27.48
C PHE A 77 6.71 -15.61 27.35
N ASP A 78 6.21 -15.10 28.47
CA ASP A 78 5.18 -14.06 28.49
C ASP A 78 5.67 -12.76 27.84
N LEU A 79 6.92 -12.36 28.10
CA LEU A 79 7.55 -11.21 27.46
C LEU A 79 7.62 -11.39 25.93
N ILE A 80 8.12 -12.52 25.44
CA ILE A 80 8.24 -12.76 23.99
C ILE A 80 6.86 -12.86 23.33
N GLN A 81 5.89 -13.45 24.01
CA GLN A 81 4.51 -13.50 23.55
C GLN A 81 3.90 -12.11 23.42
N GLN A 82 4.17 -11.21 24.36
CA GLN A 82 3.76 -9.81 24.28
C GLN A 82 4.45 -9.09 23.11
N VAL A 83 5.77 -9.21 23.00
CA VAL A 83 6.57 -8.57 21.93
C VAL A 83 6.11 -9.04 20.54
N LEU A 84 5.77 -10.32 20.38
CA LEU A 84 5.23 -10.85 19.13
C LEU A 84 3.85 -10.27 18.80
N GLN A 85 2.98 -10.08 19.80
CA GLN A 85 1.65 -9.47 19.63
C GLN A 85 1.74 -8.00 19.24
N GLU A 86 2.65 -7.26 19.87
CA GLU A 86 2.94 -5.86 19.51
C GLU A 86 3.42 -5.79 18.05
N PHE A 87 4.36 -6.66 17.67
CA PHE A 87 4.85 -6.69 16.29
C PHE A 87 3.79 -7.14 15.27
N GLN A 88 2.89 -8.07 15.64
CA GLN A 88 1.72 -8.43 14.83
C GLN A 88 0.87 -7.22 14.49
N GLU A 89 0.58 -6.41 15.51
CA GLU A 89 -0.26 -5.23 15.33
C GLU A 89 0.44 -4.14 14.52
N GLU A 90 1.73 -3.90 14.78
CA GLU A 90 2.58 -3.00 13.97
C GLU A 90 2.57 -3.39 12.49
N LEU A 91 2.84 -4.67 12.19
CA LEU A 91 2.82 -5.20 10.83
C LEU A 91 1.44 -5.04 10.19
N ARG A 92 0.37 -5.33 10.92
CA ARG A 92 -1.01 -5.22 10.43
C ARG A 92 -1.33 -3.78 10.03
N VAL A 93 -1.04 -2.82 10.91
CA VAL A 93 -1.29 -1.39 10.65
C VAL A 93 -0.51 -0.93 9.43
N LYS A 94 0.79 -1.20 9.38
CA LYS A 94 1.67 -0.79 8.27
C LYS A 94 1.32 -1.43 6.93
N THR A 95 0.91 -2.70 6.96
CA THR A 95 0.44 -3.40 5.75
C THR A 95 -0.82 -2.75 5.20
N ASN A 96 -1.79 -2.40 6.07
CA ASN A 96 -3.02 -1.74 5.66
C ASN A 96 -2.75 -0.34 5.08
N GLU A 97 -1.89 0.46 5.74
CA GLU A 97 -1.47 1.78 5.24
C GLU A 97 -0.87 1.66 3.81
N LEU A 98 0.02 0.69 3.59
CA LEU A 98 0.63 0.48 2.27
C LEU A 98 -0.39 -0.04 1.23
N GLU A 99 -1.34 -0.88 1.64
CA GLU A 99 -2.38 -1.39 0.76
C GLU A 99 -3.33 -0.29 0.29
N GLU A 100 -3.77 0.59 1.19
CA GLU A 100 -4.56 1.78 0.85
C GLU A 100 -3.79 2.70 -0.08
N PHE A 101 -2.50 2.92 0.20
CA PHE A 101 -1.63 3.72 -0.66
C PHE A 101 -1.53 3.15 -2.08
N VAL A 102 -1.23 1.85 -2.21
CA VAL A 102 -1.15 1.16 -3.52
C VAL A 102 -2.48 1.21 -4.27
N ARG A 103 -3.60 1.01 -3.55
CA ARG A 103 -4.94 1.11 -4.14
C ARG A 103 -5.18 2.51 -4.72
N THR A 104 -4.81 3.55 -3.98
CA THR A 104 -5.02 4.93 -4.42
C THR A 104 -4.10 5.28 -5.60
N GLN A 105 -2.86 4.80 -5.61
CA GLN A 105 -1.97 4.93 -6.78
C GLN A 105 -2.59 4.31 -8.05
N ILE A 106 -3.20 3.13 -7.93
CA ILE A 106 -3.88 2.47 -9.07
C ILE A 106 -5.03 3.33 -9.58
N LEU A 107 -5.90 3.82 -8.69
CA LEU A 107 -7.05 4.64 -9.09
C LEU A 107 -6.63 5.92 -9.83
N ILE A 108 -5.56 6.57 -9.40
CA ILE A 108 -5.04 7.77 -10.05
C ILE A 108 -4.45 7.43 -11.43
N GLU A 109 -3.71 6.33 -11.55
CA GLU A 109 -3.16 5.92 -12.84
C GLU A 109 -4.27 5.55 -13.83
N ASP A 110 -5.31 4.85 -13.38
CA ASP A 110 -6.48 4.51 -14.21
C ASP A 110 -7.24 5.77 -14.63
N SER A 111 -7.46 6.72 -13.71
CA SER A 111 -8.10 8.01 -14.02
C SER A 111 -7.28 8.82 -15.02
N LYS A 112 -5.97 8.95 -14.79
CA LYS A 112 -5.05 9.62 -15.71
C LYS A 112 -5.13 9.01 -17.10
N GLN A 113 -5.10 7.69 -17.21
CA GLN A 113 -5.19 7.00 -18.50
C GLN A 113 -6.53 7.29 -19.19
N SER A 114 -7.64 7.21 -18.47
CA SER A 114 -8.97 7.52 -19.01
C SER A 114 -9.06 8.97 -19.51
N ILE A 115 -8.57 9.93 -18.73
CA ILE A 115 -8.55 11.35 -19.10
C ILE A 115 -7.69 11.57 -20.35
N MET A 116 -6.50 10.95 -20.42
CA MET A 116 -5.62 11.05 -21.58
C MET A 116 -6.26 10.49 -22.86
N GLU A 117 -6.97 9.37 -22.76
CA GLU A 117 -7.69 8.77 -23.89
C GLU A 117 -8.83 9.66 -24.38
N LYS A 118 -9.63 10.22 -23.45
CA LYS A 118 -10.69 11.19 -23.79
C LYS A 118 -10.11 12.46 -24.43
N LEU A 119 -9.04 13.03 -23.88
CA LEU A 119 -8.35 14.19 -24.47
C LEU A 119 -7.85 13.90 -25.87
N LYS A 120 -7.22 12.74 -26.09
CA LYS A 120 -6.76 12.33 -27.42
C LYS A 120 -7.92 12.20 -28.40
N PHE A 121 -9.02 11.58 -27.99
CA PHE A 121 -10.24 11.49 -28.79
C PHE A 121 -10.76 12.87 -29.19
N PHE A 122 -10.87 13.81 -28.25
CA PHE A 122 -11.33 15.18 -28.55
C PHE A 122 -10.37 15.92 -29.48
N MET A 123 -9.06 15.83 -29.27
CA MET A 123 -8.07 16.44 -30.17
C MET A 123 -8.21 15.92 -31.60
N ASP A 124 -8.32 14.59 -31.78
CA ASP A 124 -8.50 13.98 -33.09
C ASP A 124 -9.81 14.45 -33.76
N ARG A 125 -10.92 14.54 -33.01
CA ARG A 125 -12.22 14.98 -33.54
C ARG A 125 -12.28 16.47 -33.85
N LEU A 126 -11.75 17.32 -32.99
CA LEU A 126 -11.68 18.76 -33.19
C LEU A 126 -10.81 19.10 -34.41
N SER A 127 -9.71 18.36 -34.63
CA SER A 127 -8.87 18.53 -35.82
C SER A 127 -9.61 18.30 -37.15
N LEU A 128 -10.68 17.49 -37.14
CA LEU A 128 -11.54 17.28 -38.31
C LEU A 128 -12.54 18.42 -38.50
N CYS A 129 -12.93 19.08 -37.41
CA CYS A 129 -13.91 20.16 -37.42
C CYS A 129 -13.30 21.50 -37.83
N THR A 130 -11.97 21.67 -37.73
CA THR A 130 -11.25 22.89 -38.15
C THR A 130 -11.04 23.00 -39.67
N LYS A 131 -11.35 21.96 -40.44
CA LYS A 131 -11.36 22.02 -41.90
C LYS A 131 -12.54 22.89 -42.36
N THR A 132 -12.29 23.84 -43.24
CA THR A 132 -13.31 24.80 -43.71
C THR A 132 -13.64 24.66 -45.20
N ASP A 133 -12.99 23.72 -45.89
CA ASP A 133 -13.16 23.41 -47.31
C ASP A 133 -14.39 22.50 -47.55
N CYS A 134 -15.57 22.95 -47.12
CA CYS A 134 -16.82 22.21 -47.29
C CYS A 134 -18.02 23.16 -47.46
N ASP A 135 -19.17 22.59 -47.83
CA ASP A 135 -20.42 23.33 -47.93
C ASP A 135 -20.92 23.87 -46.57
N LEU A 136 -21.88 24.79 -46.64
CA LEU A 136 -22.47 25.47 -45.49
C LEU A 136 -23.14 24.50 -44.52
N ASP A 137 -23.82 23.49 -45.03
CA ASP A 137 -24.52 22.48 -44.20
C ASP A 137 -23.50 21.65 -43.39
N THR A 138 -22.37 21.29 -44.00
CA THR A 138 -21.25 20.62 -43.33
C THR A 138 -20.60 21.52 -42.27
N LEU A 139 -20.43 22.81 -42.56
CA LEU A 139 -19.92 23.78 -41.57
C LEU A 139 -20.86 23.92 -40.37
N GLN A 140 -22.17 24.01 -40.59
CA GLN A 140 -23.17 24.07 -39.52
C GLN A 140 -23.17 22.78 -38.68
N SER A 141 -23.09 21.61 -39.32
CA SER A 141 -22.99 20.34 -38.59
C SER A 141 -21.71 20.24 -37.75
N ARG A 142 -20.57 20.72 -38.27
CA ARG A 142 -19.30 20.75 -37.52
C ARG A 142 -19.38 21.70 -36.34
N LEU A 143 -20.00 22.87 -36.50
CA LEU A 143 -20.19 23.83 -35.41
C LEU A 143 -21.00 23.22 -34.26
N SER A 144 -22.13 22.55 -34.57
CA SER A 144 -22.95 21.86 -33.56
C SER A 144 -22.13 20.82 -32.78
N LYS A 145 -21.27 20.05 -33.46
CA LYS A 145 -20.40 19.06 -32.79
C LYS A 145 -19.33 19.70 -31.90
N ILE A 146 -18.80 20.86 -32.30
CA ILE A 146 -17.84 21.60 -31.47
C ILE A 146 -18.53 22.06 -30.18
N GLU A 147 -19.78 22.50 -30.23
CA GLU A 147 -20.56 22.89 -29.06
C GLU A 147 -20.82 21.69 -28.13
N GLU A 148 -21.14 20.52 -28.68
CA GLU A 148 -21.27 19.26 -27.92
C GLU A 148 -19.95 18.89 -27.23
N TYR A 149 -18.83 18.88 -27.96
CA TYR A 149 -17.52 18.55 -27.39
C TYR A 149 -17.08 19.55 -26.32
N LYS A 150 -17.50 20.82 -26.40
CA LYS A 150 -17.21 21.80 -25.36
C LYS A 150 -17.83 21.38 -24.02
N ILE A 151 -19.09 20.93 -24.04
CA ILE A 151 -19.78 20.46 -22.83
C ILE A 151 -19.06 19.24 -22.25
N GLU A 152 -18.69 18.28 -23.10
CA GLU A 152 -17.97 17.07 -22.65
C GLU A 152 -16.57 17.38 -22.09
N LEU A 153 -15.87 18.40 -22.64
CA LEU A 153 -14.60 18.87 -22.12
C LEU A 153 -14.73 19.56 -20.75
N GLU A 154 -15.81 20.31 -20.52
CA GLU A 154 -16.10 20.92 -19.20
C GLU A 154 -16.35 19.84 -18.14
N ASP A 155 -16.98 18.71 -18.51
CA ASP A 155 -17.13 17.57 -17.59
C ASP A 155 -15.81 16.84 -17.37
N LEU A 156 -14.98 16.69 -18.42
CA LEU A 156 -13.64 16.11 -18.28
C LEU A 156 -12.73 16.94 -17.37
N GLU A 157 -12.86 18.27 -17.38
CA GLU A 157 -12.13 19.16 -16.48
C GLU A 157 -12.50 18.91 -15.01
N LYS A 158 -13.78 18.63 -14.72
CA LYS A 158 -14.21 18.24 -13.36
C LYS A 158 -13.58 16.92 -12.93
N ASP A 159 -13.61 15.90 -13.80
CA ASP A 159 -12.97 14.60 -13.56
C ASP A 159 -11.46 14.77 -13.27
N PHE A 160 -10.79 15.63 -14.03
CA PHE A 160 -9.38 15.97 -13.83
C PHE A 160 -9.13 16.62 -12.48
N ASN A 161 -9.90 17.65 -12.12
CA ASN A 161 -9.72 18.36 -10.86
C ASN A 161 -9.92 17.44 -9.65
N GLN A 162 -10.94 16.57 -9.67
CA GLN A 162 -11.15 15.58 -8.61
C GLN A 162 -9.96 14.60 -8.49
N SER A 163 -9.45 14.13 -9.63
CA SER A 163 -8.29 13.22 -9.64
C SER A 163 -7.01 13.92 -9.17
N TYR A 164 -6.87 15.21 -9.48
CA TYR A 164 -5.76 16.04 -9.04
C TYR A 164 -5.79 16.29 -7.53
N GLU A 165 -6.96 16.56 -6.95
CA GLU A 165 -7.13 16.69 -5.49
C GLU A 165 -6.75 15.39 -4.76
N GLN A 166 -7.16 14.23 -5.28
CA GLN A 166 -6.75 12.93 -4.74
C GLN A 166 -5.24 12.74 -4.79
N TYR A 167 -4.61 13.14 -5.90
CA TYR A 167 -3.15 13.07 -6.04
C TYR A 167 -2.42 13.99 -5.04
N GLN A 168 -2.92 15.20 -4.83
CA GLN A 168 -2.35 16.13 -3.83
C GLN A 168 -2.46 15.57 -2.41
N SER A 169 -3.60 14.99 -2.04
CA SER A 169 -3.78 14.35 -0.73
C SER A 169 -2.77 13.23 -0.47
N ILE A 170 -2.41 12.45 -1.49
CA ILE A 170 -1.38 11.40 -1.38
C ILE A 170 0.01 12.00 -1.19
N ILE A 171 0.34 13.07 -1.93
CA ILE A 171 1.63 13.75 -1.76
C ILE A 171 1.75 14.29 -0.34
N GLU A 172 0.70 14.93 0.19
CA GLU A 172 0.67 15.43 1.56
C GLU A 172 0.78 14.29 2.59
N TYR A 173 0.09 13.18 2.38
CA TYR A 173 0.23 11.99 3.23
C TYR A 173 1.67 11.46 3.25
N ASN A 174 2.30 11.37 2.08
CA ASN A 174 3.70 10.93 1.96
C ASN A 174 4.66 11.90 2.64
N LEU A 175 4.53 13.20 2.38
CA LEU A 175 5.38 14.22 2.99
C LEU A 175 5.24 14.21 4.53
N ASN A 176 4.02 14.11 5.05
CA ASN A 176 3.79 14.06 6.49
C ASN A 176 4.31 12.76 7.13
N SER A 177 4.26 11.65 6.40
CA SER A 177 4.85 10.37 6.83
C SER A 177 6.38 10.44 6.84
N THR A 178 7.01 11.04 5.81
CA THR A 178 8.45 11.26 5.73
C THR A 178 8.95 12.27 6.77
N VAL A 179 8.19 13.32 7.06
CA VAL A 179 8.55 14.34 8.06
C VAL A 179 8.46 13.79 9.49
N LYS A 180 7.47 12.94 9.80
CA LYS A 180 7.38 12.29 11.13
C LYS A 180 8.59 11.41 11.45
N LEU A 181 9.20 10.77 10.45
CA LEU A 181 10.40 9.94 10.61
C LEU A 181 11.66 10.76 10.94
N ASN A 182 11.81 11.95 10.36
CA ASN A 182 12.97 12.82 10.63
C ASN A 182 12.96 13.44 12.05
N TYR A 183 11.80 13.51 12.71
CA TYR A 183 11.69 13.97 14.09
C TYR A 183 11.86 12.86 15.14
N GLN A 184 11.86 11.58 14.75
CA GLN A 184 12.13 10.46 15.66
C GLN A 184 13.60 9.99 15.63
N GLN A 185 14.42 10.56 14.74
CA GLN A 185 15.86 10.29 14.63
C GLN A 185 16.76 11.41 15.21
N ASN A 186 16.18 12.42 15.86
CA ASN A 186 16.89 13.48 16.61
C ASN A 186 16.47 13.47 18.08
#